data_AF-A0A7L4TTB1-F1
#
_entry.id   AF-A0A7L4TTB1-F1
#
_cell.length_a   1.000
_cell.length_b   1.000
_cell.length_c   1.000
_cell.angle_alpha   90.00
_cell.angle_beta   90.00
_cell.angle_gamma   90.00
#
_symmetry.space_group_name_H-M   'P 1'
#
loop_
_entity.id
_entity.type
_entity.pdbx_description
1 polymer ?
#
loop_
_entity_poly.entity_id
_entity_poly.type
_entity_poly.pdbx_seq_one_letter_code
_entity_poly.pdbx_strand_id
1 'polypeptide(L)'
;DGSELFFIPGIDSWAYRGWGAFDGAALINRELDQLVLGGENGLFYHANLNTTFDLEQKSFSGKPEIKKARYKVANKSHQGIENSIAVYRNIAYFADNGEGVIGINIDGSTLLFALEATDHKDGTIVVDEEENHPFIYT
;
A
#
# COMPACT_ATOMS: atom_id res chain seq x y z
N ASP A 1 26.63 -7.98 3.47
CA ASP A 1 26.94 -8.14 4.91
C ASP A 1 25.70 -8.48 5.75
N GLY A 2 24.50 -8.55 5.15
CA GLY A 2 23.27 -8.84 5.89
C GLY A 2 22.79 -7.67 6.75
N SER A 3 23.34 -6.48 6.54
CA SER A 3 22.89 -5.27 7.23
C SER A 3 21.49 -4.87 6.77
N GLU A 4 20.72 -4.32 7.71
CA GLU A 4 19.44 -3.71 7.40
C GLU A 4 19.66 -2.43 6.58
N LEU A 5 18.97 -2.32 5.45
CA LEU A 5 19.04 -1.14 4.59
C LEU A 5 18.05 -0.06 5.03
N PHE A 6 16.86 -0.48 5.45
CA PHE A 6 15.76 0.39 5.79
C PHE A 6 14.71 -0.37 6.61
N PHE A 7 14.08 0.33 7.55
CA PHE A 7 13.03 -0.23 8.42
C PHE A 7 11.82 0.70 8.49
N ILE A 8 10.62 0.12 8.37
CA ILE A 8 9.36 0.81 8.61
C ILE A 8 8.79 0.30 9.93
N PRO A 9 8.70 1.14 10.98
CA PRO A 9 8.27 0.68 12.31
C PRO A 9 6.78 0.38 12.42
N GLY A 10 5.96 0.89 11.51
CA GLY A 10 4.50 0.80 11.54
C GLY A 10 3.83 1.64 12.65
N ILE A 11 4.43 1.76 13.83
CA ILE A 11 3.99 2.73 14.84
C ILE A 11 4.35 4.14 14.36
N ASP A 12 3.33 4.94 14.07
CA ASP A 12 3.46 6.25 13.45
C ASP A 12 2.44 7.23 14.01
N SER A 13 2.88 8.38 14.52
CA SER A 13 1.99 9.39 15.13
C SER A 13 1.09 10.10 14.12
N TRP A 14 1.37 9.96 12.83
CA TRP A 14 0.53 10.50 11.76
C TRP A 14 -0.66 9.60 11.42
N ALA A 15 -0.59 8.32 11.81
CA ALA A 15 -1.64 7.34 11.64
C ALA A 15 -2.83 7.61 12.59
N TYR A 16 -4.03 7.21 12.18
CA TYR A 16 -5.22 7.30 13.04
C TYR A 16 -5.30 6.13 14.03
N ARG A 17 -4.71 4.97 13.70
CA ARG A 17 -4.65 3.79 14.54
C ARG A 17 -3.22 3.51 15.01
N GLY A 18 -3.06 3.27 16.31
CA GLY A 18 -1.76 3.00 16.94
C GLY A 18 -1.30 1.54 16.83
N TRP A 19 -1.53 0.88 15.69
CA TRP A 19 -1.23 -0.55 15.50
C TRP A 19 -0.27 -0.76 14.34
N GLY A 20 1.00 -1.05 14.63
CA GLY A 20 2.09 -0.98 13.66
C GLY A 20 2.38 -2.27 12.88
N ALA A 21 1.39 -3.16 12.73
CA ALA A 21 1.56 -4.42 12.03
C ALA A 21 1.43 -4.28 10.50
N PHE A 22 1.94 -5.28 9.79
CA PHE A 22 1.94 -5.40 8.34
C PHE A 22 1.58 -6.85 7.98
N ASP A 23 0.32 -7.09 7.66
CA ASP A 23 -0.20 -8.44 7.41
C ASP A 23 -0.26 -8.77 5.91
N GLY A 24 -0.35 -7.73 5.06
CA GLY A 24 -0.30 -7.84 3.61
C GLY A 24 1.13 -7.94 3.04
N ALA A 25 1.22 -8.46 1.82
CA ALA A 25 2.47 -8.47 1.07
C ALA A 25 2.69 -7.14 0.34
N ALA A 26 3.96 -6.72 0.26
CA ALA A 26 4.35 -5.57 -0.54
C ALA A 26 4.31 -5.90 -2.04
N LEU A 27 3.87 -4.94 -2.85
CA LEU A 27 3.97 -5.02 -4.31
C LEU A 27 5.16 -4.18 -4.78
N ILE A 28 6.03 -4.78 -5.59
CA ILE A 28 7.25 -4.14 -6.10
C ILE A 28 7.12 -3.97 -7.61
N ASN A 29 7.33 -2.75 -8.09
CA ASN A 29 7.51 -2.45 -9.50
C ASN A 29 8.99 -2.20 -9.77
N ARG A 30 9.64 -3.15 -10.46
CA ARG A 30 11.06 -3.06 -10.81
C ARG A 30 11.35 -1.94 -11.82
N GLU A 31 10.44 -1.67 -12.76
CA GLU A 31 10.67 -0.68 -13.81
C GLU A 31 10.68 0.75 -13.26
N LEU A 32 9.80 1.03 -12.29
CA LEU A 32 9.74 2.31 -11.61
C LEU A 32 10.62 2.37 -10.36
N ASP A 33 11.21 1.25 -9.96
CA ASP A 33 11.97 1.09 -8.71
C ASP A 33 11.16 1.55 -7.49
N GLN A 34 9.92 1.06 -7.41
CA GLN A 34 8.93 1.45 -6.42
C GLN A 34 8.36 0.26 -5.67
N LEU A 35 7.92 0.51 -4.45
CA LEU A 35 7.20 -0.43 -3.61
C LEU A 35 5.95 0.22 -3.04
N VAL A 36 4.85 -0.53 -2.96
CA VAL A 36 3.65 -0.14 -2.21
C VAL A 36 3.30 -1.19 -1.17
N LEU A 37 2.79 -0.75 -0.02
CA LEU A 37 2.47 -1.62 1.12
C LEU A 37 1.35 -1.01 1.96
N GLY A 38 0.46 -1.85 2.47
CA GLY A 38 -0.54 -1.48 3.47
C GLY A 38 -0.03 -1.72 4.88
N GLY A 39 -0.24 -0.76 5.78
CA GLY A 39 -0.07 -0.98 7.22
C GLY A 39 -1.41 -1.07 7.92
N GLU A 40 -1.51 -1.95 8.91
CA GLU A 40 -2.72 -2.05 9.74
C GLU A 40 -2.98 -0.78 10.58
N ASN A 41 -2.02 0.14 10.67
CA ASN A 41 -2.22 1.47 11.25
C ASN A 41 -3.12 2.38 10.39
N GLY A 42 -3.54 1.93 9.21
CA GLY A 42 -4.37 2.68 8.27
C GLY A 42 -3.58 3.61 7.35
N LEU A 43 -2.27 3.37 7.20
CA LEU A 43 -1.41 4.10 6.27
C LEU A 43 -1.13 3.25 5.03
N PHE A 44 -1.31 3.86 3.87
CA PHE A 44 -0.78 3.37 2.61
C PHE A 44 0.65 3.90 2.44
N TYR A 45 1.61 3.01 2.29
CA TYR A 45 3.02 3.33 2.09
C TYR A 45 3.37 3.21 0.61
N HIS A 46 4.05 4.24 0.09
CA HIS A 46 4.67 4.25 -1.24
C HIS A 46 6.15 4.60 -1.08
N ALA A 47 7.03 3.71 -1.50
CA ALA A 47 8.47 3.91 -1.44
C ALA A 47 9.04 4.03 -2.85
N ASN A 48 9.82 5.09 -3.11
CA ASN A 48 10.83 5.05 -4.16
C ASN A 48 12.07 4.38 -3.56
N LEU A 49 12.54 3.26 -4.11
CA LEU A 49 13.61 2.46 -3.49
C LEU A 49 15.00 3.09 -3.72
N ASN A 50 15.16 3.79 -4.84
CA ASN A 50 16.42 4.40 -5.30
C ASN A 50 17.56 3.37 -5.33
N THR A 51 17.27 2.20 -5.90
CA THR A 51 18.15 1.04 -5.99
C THR A 51 19.25 1.27 -7.03
N THR A 52 20.49 0.99 -6.65
CA THR A 52 21.61 0.82 -7.58
C THR A 52 22.18 -0.57 -7.41
N PHE A 53 22.23 -1.33 -8.49
CA PHE A 53 22.79 -2.68 -8.51
C PHE A 53 23.87 -2.79 -9.58
N ASP A 54 25.08 -3.15 -9.16
CA ASP A 54 26.22 -3.40 -10.04
C ASP A 54 26.61 -4.87 -9.93
N LEU A 55 26.39 -5.61 -11.01
CA LEU A 55 26.67 -7.05 -11.08
C LEU A 55 28.18 -7.35 -11.13
N GLU A 56 28.98 -6.50 -11.79
CA GLU A 56 30.43 -6.70 -11.94
C GLU A 56 31.15 -6.46 -10.62
N GLN A 57 30.79 -5.37 -9.93
CA GLN A 57 31.32 -5.03 -8.61
C GLN A 57 30.63 -5.82 -7.48
N LYS A 58 29.58 -6.59 -7.81
CA LYS A 58 28.72 -7.30 -6.84
C LYS A 58 28.25 -6.38 -5.71
N SER A 59 27.89 -5.16 -6.08
CA SER A 59 27.48 -4.12 -5.14
C SER A 59 26.01 -3.80 -5.29
N PHE A 60 25.40 -3.44 -4.16
CA PHE A 60 24.01 -3.04 -4.07
C PHE A 60 23.92 -1.87 -3.10
N SER A 61 23.15 -0.85 -3.47
CA SER A 61 22.72 0.20 -2.55
C SER A 61 21.26 0.56 -2.82
N GLY A 62 20.60 1.09 -1.81
CA GLY A 62 19.24 1.61 -1.91
C GLY A 62 19.07 2.69 -0.87
N LYS A 63 18.29 3.72 -1.20
CA LYS A 63 17.94 4.78 -0.26
C LYS A 63 16.44 5.02 -0.36
N PRO A 64 15.62 4.19 0.31
CA PRO A 64 14.18 4.30 0.21
C PRO A 64 13.67 5.67 0.68
N GLU A 65 12.79 6.28 -0.10
CA GLU A 65 12.07 7.49 0.24
C GLU A 65 10.58 7.18 0.37
N ILE A 66 10.07 7.28 1.59
CA ILE A 66 8.70 6.90 1.92
C ILE A 66 7.76 8.10 1.80
N LYS A 67 6.72 7.92 0.98
CA LYS A 67 5.50 8.72 0.96
C LYS A 67 4.39 7.90 1.62
N LYS A 68 3.46 8.61 2.25
CA LYS A 68 2.34 7.98 2.96
C LYS A 68 1.04 8.67 2.57
N ALA A 69 -0.01 7.88 2.40
CA ALA A 69 -1.38 8.36 2.38
C ALA A 69 -2.13 7.82 3.60
N ARG A 70 -3.13 8.57 4.06
CA ARG A 70 -4.08 8.14 5.06
C ARG A 70 -5.48 8.44 4.57
N TYR A 71 -6.46 7.68 5.02
CA TYR A 71 -7.83 7.78 4.59
C TYR A 71 -8.78 7.74 5.78
N LYS A 72 -10.03 8.10 5.52
CA LYS A 72 -11.17 7.85 6.42
C LYS A 72 -12.32 7.36 5.59
N VAL A 73 -12.97 6.30 6.06
CA VAL A 73 -14.25 5.85 5.55
C VAL A 73 -15.34 6.53 6.39
N ALA A 74 -16.38 7.04 5.74
CA ALA A 74 -17.49 7.67 6.45
C ALA A 74 -18.11 6.67 7.45
N ASN A 75 -18.52 7.17 8.63
CA ASN A 75 -19.17 6.37 9.68
C ASN A 75 -18.36 5.16 10.22
N LYS A 76 -17.06 5.06 9.92
CA LYS A 76 -16.19 3.97 10.40
C LYS A 76 -14.98 4.52 11.16
N SER A 77 -14.63 3.88 12.28
CA SER A 77 -13.53 4.30 13.17
C SER A 77 -12.32 3.37 13.16
N HIS A 78 -12.40 2.22 12.50
CA HIS A 78 -11.37 1.19 12.51
C HIS A 78 -10.55 1.22 11.23
N GLN A 79 -9.60 2.16 11.13
CA GLN A 79 -8.69 2.18 9.98
C GLN A 79 -7.67 1.04 10.06
N GLY A 80 -7.38 0.37 8.95
CA GLY A 80 -6.29 -0.61 8.86
C GLY A 80 -6.23 -1.24 7.49
N ILE A 81 -5.03 -1.54 7.02
CA ILE A 81 -4.84 -2.31 5.79
C ILE A 81 -4.18 -3.64 6.15
N GLU A 82 -4.98 -4.65 6.42
CA GLU A 82 -4.51 -6.02 6.74
C GLU A 82 -4.28 -6.90 5.50
N ASN A 83 -4.83 -6.49 4.36
CA ASN A 83 -4.70 -7.21 3.10
C ASN A 83 -3.54 -6.67 2.22
N SER A 84 -3.20 -7.44 1.18
CA SER A 84 -2.22 -6.99 0.18
C SER A 84 -2.84 -5.93 -0.73
N ILE A 85 -1.99 -5.06 -1.28
CA ILE A 85 -2.42 -4.01 -2.21
C ILE A 85 -2.59 -4.59 -3.61
N ALA A 86 -3.75 -4.38 -4.23
CA ALA A 86 -3.94 -4.60 -5.65
C ALA A 86 -3.69 -3.30 -6.42
N VAL A 87 -3.05 -3.37 -7.58
CA VAL A 87 -2.75 -2.18 -8.40
C VAL A 87 -3.19 -2.41 -9.83
N TYR A 88 -3.87 -1.42 -10.40
CA TYR A 88 -4.11 -1.31 -11.83
C TYR A 88 -3.67 0.07 -12.31
N ARG A 89 -2.70 0.08 -13.25
CA ARG A 89 -1.99 1.30 -13.68
C ARG A 89 -1.38 2.05 -12.49
N ASN A 90 -1.83 3.28 -12.23
CA ASN A 90 -1.34 4.13 -11.15
C ASN A 90 -2.27 4.14 -9.92
N ILE A 91 -3.27 3.26 -9.85
CA ILE A 91 -4.26 3.23 -8.77
C ILE A 91 -4.06 1.98 -7.92
N ALA A 92 -3.90 2.19 -6.62
CA ALA A 92 -3.87 1.16 -5.60
C ALA A 92 -5.26 0.98 -4.98
N TYR A 93 -5.64 -0.28 -4.78
CA TYR A 93 -6.90 -0.70 -4.19
C TYR A 93 -6.64 -1.63 -3.01
N PHE A 94 -7.39 -1.44 -1.94
CA PHE A 94 -7.33 -2.29 -0.74
C PHE A 94 -8.63 -2.19 0.06
N ALA A 95 -8.90 -3.23 0.85
CA ALA A 95 -9.98 -3.18 1.83
C ALA A 95 -9.45 -2.62 3.17
N ASP A 96 -10.29 -1.87 3.85
CA ASP A 96 -10.05 -1.37 5.19
C ASP A 96 -10.57 -2.36 6.23
N ASN A 97 -9.91 -2.45 7.39
CA ASN A 97 -10.41 -3.25 8.53
C ASN A 97 -11.81 -2.79 9.01
N GLY A 98 -12.21 -1.55 8.69
CA GLY A 98 -13.57 -1.03 8.85
C GLY A 98 -14.54 -1.46 7.73
N GLU A 99 -14.14 -2.41 6.89
CA GLU A 99 -14.82 -3.02 5.73
C GLU A 99 -14.84 -2.16 4.46
N GLY A 100 -14.39 -0.90 4.50
CA GLY A 100 -14.46 0.00 3.34
C GLY A 100 -13.53 -0.41 2.19
N VAL A 101 -13.83 0.07 0.98
CA VAL A 101 -12.95 -0.11 -0.20
C VAL A 101 -12.31 1.22 -0.57
N ILE A 102 -10.99 1.25 -0.66
CA ILE A 102 -10.23 2.48 -0.86
C ILE A 102 -9.49 2.43 -2.20
N GLY A 103 -9.51 3.56 -2.91
CA GLY A 103 -8.68 3.82 -4.07
C GLY A 103 -7.70 4.96 -3.79
N ILE A 104 -6.40 4.70 -3.94
CA ILE A 104 -5.33 5.71 -3.83
C ILE A 104 -4.67 5.87 -5.19
N ASN A 105 -4.51 7.11 -5.65
CA ASN A 105 -3.56 7.40 -6.73
C ASN A 105 -2.14 7.33 -6.15
N ILE A 106 -1.34 6.40 -6.67
CA ILE A 106 0.06 6.21 -6.27
C ILE A 106 0.86 7.49 -6.59
N ASP A 107 0.56 8.11 -7.73
CA ASP A 107 1.19 9.37 -8.15
C ASP A 107 0.72 10.53 -7.28
N GLY A 108 1.50 10.82 -6.24
CA GLY A 108 1.21 11.86 -5.25
C GLY A 108 0.56 11.34 -3.98
N SER A 109 0.30 10.03 -3.88
CA SER A 109 -0.26 9.39 -2.68
C SER A 109 -1.58 10.06 -2.23
N THR A 110 -2.50 10.27 -3.17
CA THR A 110 -3.76 10.99 -2.94
C THR A 110 -4.95 10.05 -2.92
N LEU A 111 -5.90 10.31 -2.03
CA LEU A 111 -7.16 9.56 -1.95
C LEU A 111 -8.04 9.89 -3.16
N LEU A 112 -8.44 8.86 -3.92
CA LEU A 112 -9.42 8.98 -5.00
C LEU A 112 -10.83 8.76 -4.47
N PHE A 113 -11.03 7.67 -3.72
CA PHE A 113 -12.29 7.35 -3.09
C PHE A 113 -12.09 6.48 -1.84
N ALA A 114 -13.06 6.54 -0.94
CA ALA A 114 -13.22 5.63 0.20
C ALA A 114 -14.71 5.28 0.29
N LEU A 115 -15.05 4.07 -0.15
CA LEU A 115 -16.43 3.59 -0.21
C LEU A 115 -16.77 2.84 1.08
N GLU A 116 -17.97 3.06 1.60
CA GLU A 116 -18.53 2.21 2.66
C GLU A 116 -18.80 0.81 2.10
N ALA A 117 -18.52 -0.21 2.90
CA ALA A 117 -18.81 -1.59 2.54
C ALA A 117 -20.31 -1.87 2.51
N THR A 118 -20.70 -2.82 1.67
CA THR A 118 -22.02 -3.48 1.75
C THR A 118 -21.96 -4.82 2.52
N ASP A 119 -20.76 -5.31 2.83
CA ASP A 119 -20.45 -6.65 3.33
C ASP A 119 -19.04 -6.71 3.97
N HIS A 120 -18.78 -7.73 4.81
CA HIS A 120 -17.54 -7.89 5.59
C HIS A 120 -16.37 -8.42 4.75
N LYS A 121 -15.22 -7.74 4.76
CA LYS A 121 -14.09 -8.00 3.86
C LYS A 121 -12.74 -7.93 4.57
N ASP A 122 -12.15 -9.10 4.76
CA ASP A 122 -10.78 -9.27 5.27
C ASP A 122 -9.82 -9.73 4.15
N GLY A 123 -10.35 -9.91 2.94
CA GLY A 123 -9.63 -10.46 1.79
C GLY A 123 -8.82 -9.43 1.00
N THR A 124 -7.79 -9.91 0.30
CA THR A 124 -7.09 -9.11 -0.72
C THR A 124 -8.01 -8.90 -1.91
N ILE A 125 -8.16 -7.63 -2.31
CA ILE A 125 -8.90 -7.23 -3.50
C ILE A 125 -8.26 -7.84 -4.74
N VAL A 126 -9.09 -8.28 -5.69
CA VAL A 126 -8.65 -8.68 -7.03
C VAL A 126 -9.09 -7.64 -8.04
N VAL A 127 -8.22 -7.30 -8.98
CA VAL A 127 -8.56 -6.43 -10.10
C VAL A 127 -8.42 -7.21 -11.40
N ASP A 128 -9.44 -7.14 -12.26
CA ASP A 128 -9.41 -7.67 -13.62
C ASP A 128 -9.78 -6.57 -14.62
N GLU A 129 -9.34 -6.70 -15.86
CA GLU A 129 -9.69 -5.79 -16.96
C GLU A 129 -10.55 -6.51 -18.00
N GLU A 130 -11.81 -6.07 -18.12
CA GLU A 130 -12.75 -6.60 -19.11
C GLU A 130 -13.10 -5.48 -20.11
N GLU A 131 -12.83 -5.69 -21.40
CA GLU A 131 -13.13 -4.73 -22.47
C GLU A 131 -12.56 -3.30 -22.24
N ASN A 132 -11.36 -3.21 -21.66
CA ASN A 132 -10.72 -1.96 -21.21
C ASN A 132 -11.39 -1.25 -20.02
N HIS A 133 -12.19 -1.99 -19.24
CA HIS A 133 -12.79 -1.52 -18.00
C HIS A 133 -12.22 -2.30 -16.81
N PRO A 134 -11.59 -1.63 -15.82
CA PRO A 134 -11.13 -2.31 -14.62
C PRO A 134 -12.31 -2.61 -13.68
N PHE A 135 -12.41 -3.86 -13.25
CA PHE A 135 -13.35 -4.33 -12.25
C PHE A 135 -12.61 -4.70 -10.96
N ILE A 136 -13.20 -4.31 -9.83
CA ILE A 136 -12.70 -4.62 -8.50
C ILE A 136 -13.60 -5.69 -7.90
N TYR A 137 -12.99 -6.82 -7.53
CA TYR A 137 -13.64 -7.94 -6.88
C TYR A 137 -13.23 -7.98 -5.41
N THR A 138 -14.23 -8.12 -4.56
CA THR A 138 -14.14 -7.91 -3.11
C THR A 138 -14.93 -8.96 -2.37
#